data_AF-A0A8F3AGY9-F1
#
_entry.id   AF-A0A8F3AGY9-F1
#
_cell.length_a   1.000
_cell.length_b   1.000
_cell.length_c   1.000
_cell.angle_alpha   90.00
_cell.angle_beta   90.00
_cell.angle_gamma   90.00
#
_symmetry.space_group_name_H-M   'P 1'
#
loop_
_entity.id
_entity.type
_entity.pdbx_description
1 polymer ?
#
loop_
_entity_poly.entity_id
_entity_poly.type
_entity_poly.pdbx_seq_one_letter_code
_entity_poly.pdbx_strand_id
1 'polypeptide(L)'
;MSKALKKLEPQHFQNLPKLLESGNVTSAGPVFKDDERTQFAGSAFTIAAEKKSDVIDLLKKDVYAKEDVWDFDNVIIHPYTPVVRTLKEFPQ
;
A
#
# COMPACT_ATOMS: atom_id res chain seq x y z
N MET A 1 -7.23 10.70 8.91
CA MET A 1 -5.84 11.00 8.51
C MET A 1 -5.40 12.33 9.11
N SER A 2 -4.14 12.42 9.57
CA SER A 2 -3.57 13.71 9.97
C SER A 2 -3.44 14.66 8.77
N LYS A 3 -3.33 15.98 9.01
CA LYS A 3 -3.10 16.97 7.93
C LYS A 3 -1.79 16.70 7.17
N ALA A 4 -0.78 16.12 7.82
CA ALA A 4 0.48 15.75 7.20
C ALA A 4 0.30 14.60 6.21
N LEU A 5 -0.41 13.54 6.60
CA LEU A 5 -0.65 12.37 5.76
C LEU A 5 -1.42 12.73 4.47
N LYS A 6 -2.44 13.60 4.58
CA LYS A 6 -3.21 14.08 3.42
C LYS A 6 -2.37 14.81 2.38
N LYS A 7 -1.25 15.42 2.75
CA LYS A 7 -0.35 16.10 1.81
C LYS A 7 0.54 15.11 1.05
N LEU A 8 0.85 13.97 1.67
CA LEU A 8 1.70 12.92 1.11
C LEU A 8 0.91 11.92 0.26
N GLU A 9 -0.37 11.76 0.53
CA GLU A 9 -1.28 10.82 -0.15
C GLU A 9 -1.20 10.89 -1.70
N PRO A 10 -1.20 12.06 -2.36
CA PRO A 10 -1.05 12.11 -3.81
C PRO A 10 0.28 11.49 -4.28
N GLN A 11 1.37 11.74 -3.57
CA GLN A 11 2.70 11.19 -3.89
C GLN A 11 2.79 9.69 -3.57
N HIS A 12 2.09 9.23 -2.54
CA HIS A 12 1.95 7.81 -2.23
C HIS A 12 1.27 7.05 -3.38
N PHE A 13 0.26 7.66 -4.01
CA PHE A 13 -0.43 7.04 -5.16
C PHE A 13 0.31 7.18 -6.48
N GLN A 14 1.19 8.18 -6.65
CA GLN A 14 1.89 8.47 -7.93
C GLN A 14 2.66 7.28 -8.52
N ASN A 15 3.23 6.42 -7.67
CA ASN A 15 4.03 5.27 -8.13
C ASN A 15 3.18 4.01 -8.38
N LEU A 16 1.92 3.97 -7.94
CA LEU A 16 1.06 2.80 -8.09
C LEU A 16 0.88 2.34 -9.53
N PRO A 17 0.65 3.22 -10.53
CA PRO A 17 0.48 2.78 -11.92
C PRO A 17 1.66 1.95 -12.44
N LYS A 18 2.90 2.36 -12.16
CA LYS A 18 4.12 1.63 -12.56
C LYS A 18 4.25 0.29 -11.83
N LEU A 19 3.88 0.26 -10.56
CA LEU A 19 3.92 -0.97 -9.75
C LEU A 19 2.84 -1.97 -10.18
N LEU A 20 1.68 -1.49 -10.64
CA LEU A 20 0.62 -2.31 -11.23
C LEU A 20 1.03 -2.85 -12.59
N GLU A 21 1.59 -2.01 -13.47
CA GLU A 21 2.04 -2.40 -14.81
C GLU A 21 3.15 -3.45 -14.77
N SER A 22 4.11 -3.31 -13.85
CA SER A 22 5.18 -4.30 -13.64
C SER A 22 4.72 -5.60 -12.98
N GLY A 23 3.52 -5.64 -12.41
CA GLY A 23 3.00 -6.77 -11.64
C GLY A 23 3.58 -6.90 -10.23
N ASN A 24 4.48 -6.00 -9.81
CA ASN A 24 5.03 -5.95 -8.45
C ASN A 24 3.96 -5.73 -7.38
N VAL A 25 2.94 -4.94 -7.70
CA VAL A 25 1.74 -4.77 -6.88
C VAL A 25 0.56 -5.21 -7.72
N THR A 26 -0.33 -6.01 -7.14
CA THR A 26 -1.56 -6.41 -7.83
C THR A 26 -2.76 -5.63 -7.28
N SER A 27 -2.83 -5.38 -5.96
CA SER A 27 -3.80 -4.47 -5.29
C SER A 27 -3.11 -3.58 -4.27
N ALA A 28 -3.69 -2.39 -4.07
CA ALA A 28 -3.37 -1.49 -2.97
C ALA A 28 -4.63 -0.74 -2.53
N GLY A 29 -4.70 -0.31 -1.27
CA GLY A 29 -5.75 0.58 -0.81
C GLY A 29 -5.65 0.96 0.68
N PRO A 30 -6.40 1.99 1.10
CA PRO A 30 -6.50 2.37 2.49
C PRO A 30 -7.33 1.36 3.30
N VAL A 31 -6.90 1.15 4.54
CA VAL A 31 -7.64 0.47 5.62
C VAL A 31 -8.28 1.54 6.50
N PHE A 32 -9.50 1.31 6.96
CA PHE A 32 -10.24 2.24 7.81
C PHE A 32 -10.62 1.59 9.14
N LYS A 33 -10.81 2.42 10.18
CA LYS A 33 -11.24 1.99 11.52
C LYS A 33 -12.77 1.87 11.61
N ASP A 34 -13.47 2.48 10.68
CA ASP A 34 -14.92 2.65 10.65
C ASP A 34 -15.50 2.22 9.30
N ASP A 35 -16.74 1.73 9.32
CA ASP A 35 -17.44 1.24 8.14
C ASP A 35 -17.77 2.39 7.16
N GLU A 36 -17.96 3.61 7.67
CA GLU A 36 -18.15 4.84 6.90
C GLU A 36 -16.86 5.34 6.22
N ARG A 37 -15.71 4.72 6.52
CA ARG A 37 -14.40 5.03 5.91
C ARG A 37 -13.95 6.47 6.11
N THR A 38 -14.26 7.06 7.26
CA THR A 38 -13.86 8.43 7.62
C THR A 38 -12.53 8.46 8.36
N GLN A 39 -12.15 7.34 9.00
CA GLN A 39 -10.96 7.23 9.84
C GLN A 39 -9.94 6.24 9.26
N PHE A 40 -8.95 6.78 8.57
CA PHE A 40 -7.80 5.98 8.09
C PHE A 40 -7.06 5.25 9.22
N ALA A 41 -6.80 3.97 9.00
CA ALA A 41 -6.09 3.06 9.89
C ALA A 41 -4.71 2.65 9.35
N GLY A 42 -4.49 2.69 8.04
CA GLY A 42 -3.26 2.22 7.40
C GLY A 42 -3.48 1.86 5.93
N SER A 43 -2.55 1.13 5.33
CA SER A 43 -2.63 0.69 3.95
C SER A 43 -2.50 -0.83 3.83
N ALA A 44 -3.20 -1.43 2.87
CA ALA A 44 -3.11 -2.84 2.55
C ALA A 44 -2.63 -3.02 1.11
N PHE A 45 -1.76 -4.01 0.90
CA PHE A 45 -1.17 -4.33 -0.39
C PHE A 45 -1.20 -5.83 -0.66
N THR A 46 -1.25 -6.19 -1.94
CA THR A 46 -0.87 -7.52 -2.42
C THR A 46 0.33 -7.36 -3.33
N ILE A 47 1.48 -7.87 -2.90
CA ILE A 47 2.79 -7.63 -3.51
C ILE A 47 3.36 -8.95 -4.02
N ALA A 48 3.80 -8.97 -5.28
CA ALA A 48 4.54 -10.10 -5.83
C ALA A 48 6.00 -10.02 -5.36
N ALA A 49 6.42 -10.98 -4.54
CA ALA A 49 7.75 -11.04 -3.93
C ALA A 49 8.13 -12.49 -3.60
N GLU A 50 9.43 -12.79 -3.55
CA GLU A 50 9.92 -14.13 -3.20
C GLU A 50 10.06 -14.30 -1.68
N LYS A 51 10.37 -13.21 -0.97
CA LYS A 51 10.60 -13.20 0.48
C LYS A 51 10.18 -11.88 1.13
N LYS A 52 9.99 -11.90 2.46
CA LYS A 52 9.58 -10.75 3.26
C LYS A 52 10.47 -9.51 3.07
N SER A 53 11.78 -9.70 2.89
CA SER A 53 12.72 -8.57 2.70
C SER A 53 12.42 -7.77 1.44
N ASP A 54 11.99 -8.41 0.34
CA ASP A 54 11.73 -7.72 -0.92
C ASP A 54 10.52 -6.78 -0.79
N VAL A 55 9.53 -7.20 0.02
CA VAL A 55 8.38 -6.38 0.39
C VAL A 55 8.83 -5.15 1.17
N ILE A 56 9.69 -5.33 2.18
CA ILE A 56 10.22 -4.21 2.97
C ILE A 56 11.04 -3.25 2.10
N ASP A 57 11.87 -3.76 1.19
CA ASP A 57 12.69 -2.94 0.29
C ASP A 57 11.84 -2.15 -0.71
N LEU A 58 10.71 -2.71 -1.15
CA LEU A 58 9.72 -1.98 -1.95
C LEU A 58 9.06 -0.87 -1.13
N LEU A 59 8.58 -1.18 0.08
CA LEU A 59 7.91 -0.19 0.95
C LEU A 59 8.85 0.95 1.35
N LYS A 60 10.15 0.69 1.57
CA LYS A 60 11.15 1.73 1.87
C LYS A 60 11.33 2.78 0.76
N LYS A 61 10.90 2.50 -0.47
CA LYS A 61 10.94 3.46 -1.59
C LYS A 61 9.75 4.42 -1.58
N ASP A 62 8.69 4.08 -0.84
CA ASP A 62 7.46 4.83 -0.74
C ASP A 62 7.64 6.15 0.04
N VAL A 63 6.82 7.16 -0.27
CA VAL A 63 6.88 8.45 0.41
C VAL A 63 6.51 8.33 1.88
N TYR A 64 5.58 7.44 2.26
CA TYR A 64 5.27 7.20 3.67
C TYR A 64 6.46 6.60 4.41
N ALA A 65 7.40 5.92 3.74
CA ALA A 65 8.59 5.40 4.42
C ALA A 65 9.63 6.49 4.61
N LYS A 66 9.78 7.35 3.60
CA LYS A 66 10.72 8.49 3.63
C LYS A 66 10.32 9.55 4.65
N GLU A 67 9.03 9.69 4.90
CA GLU A 67 8.44 10.68 5.81
C GLU A 67 8.01 10.07 7.17
N ASP A 68 8.55 8.91 7.53
CA ASP A 68 8.36 8.26 8.84
C ASP A 68 6.88 8.01 9.23
N VAL A 69 6.06 7.67 8.23
CA VAL A 69 4.65 7.31 8.39
C VAL A 69 4.48 5.80 8.59
N TRP A 70 5.31 4.98 7.92
CA TRP A 70 5.26 3.53 8.09
C TRP A 70 5.83 3.11 9.44
N ASP A 71 5.02 2.40 10.21
CA ASP A 71 5.48 1.66 11.38
C ASP A 71 5.98 0.28 10.94
N PHE A 72 7.28 0.19 10.63
CA PHE A 72 7.92 -1.06 10.21
C PHE A 72 8.08 -2.07 11.36
N ASP A 73 8.04 -1.62 12.61
CA ASP A 73 8.11 -2.52 13.77
C ASP A 73 6.81 -3.30 13.93
N ASN A 74 5.68 -2.70 13.53
CA ASN A 74 4.35 -3.31 13.59
C ASN A 74 3.79 -3.74 12.22
N VAL A 75 4.58 -3.70 11.14
CA VAL A 75 4.10 -4.12 9.81
C VAL A 75 3.79 -5.61 9.76
N ILE A 76 2.59 -5.96 9.31
CA ILE A 76 2.13 -7.34 9.18
C ILE A 76 2.31 -7.78 7.73
N ILE A 77 3.09 -8.84 7.51
CA ILE A 77 3.36 -9.40 6.18
C ILE A 77 3.15 -10.91 6.24
N HIS A 78 2.20 -11.40 5.44
CA HIS A 78 1.86 -12.82 5.33
C HIS A 78 1.93 -13.29 3.88
N PRO A 79 2.38 -14.53 3.62
CA PRO A 79 2.19 -15.18 2.33
C PRO A 79 0.69 -15.25 1.99
N TYR A 80 0.34 -14.91 0.75
CA TYR A 80 -1.03 -14.90 0.29
C TYR A 80 -1.09 -15.29 -1.19
N THR A 81 -1.96 -16.24 -1.52
CA THR A 81 -2.23 -16.67 -2.89
C THR A 81 -3.69 -16.39 -3.21
N PRO A 82 -4.01 -15.34 -3.98
CA PRO A 82 -5.38 -15.09 -4.40
C PRO A 82 -5.82 -16.18 -5.38
N VAL A 83 -6.89 -16.90 -5.07
CA VAL A 83 -7.51 -17.88 -5.99
C VAL A 83 -8.37 -17.18 -7.04
N VAL A 84 -8.97 -16.04 -6.67
CA VAL A 84 -9.77 -15.20 -7.56
C VAL A 84 -9.37 -13.75 -7.34
N ARG A 85 -9.18 -13.02 -8.45
CA ARG A 85 -8.97 -11.59 -8.47
C ARG A 85 -9.59 -11.02 -9.74
N THR A 86 -10.60 -10.17 -9.60
CA THR A 86 -11.21 -9.46 -10.73
C THR A 86 -10.63 -8.06 -10.84
N LEU A 87 -10.55 -7.55 -12.07
CA LEU A 87 -10.05 -6.21 -12.32
C LEU A 87 -10.99 -5.18 -11.69
N LYS A 88 -10.40 -4.26 -10.93
CA LYS A 88 -11.01 -2.97 -10.62
C LYS A 88 -10.13 -1.92 -11.29
N GLU A 89 -10.72 -1.12 -12.17
CA GLU A 89 -9.99 -0.04 -12.82
C GLU A 89 -9.40 0.91 -11.76
N PHE A 90 -8.13 1.28 -11.96
CA PHE A 90 -7.51 2.29 -11.12
C PHE A 90 -8.14 3.64 -11.46
N PRO A 91 -8.71 4.38 -10.48
CA PRO A 91 -9.27 5.70 -10.74
C PRO A 91 -8.17 6.62 -11.30
N GLN A 92 -8.44 7.25 -12.45
CA GLN A 92 -7.56 8.28 -13.01
C GLN A 92 -7.63 9.57 -12.20
#